data_AF-A0A1Q7LJV0-F1
#
_entry.id   AF-A0A1Q7LJV0-F1
#
_cell.length_a   1.000
_cell.length_b   1.000
_cell.length_c   1.000
_cell.angle_alpha   90.00
_cell.angle_beta   90.00
_cell.angle_gamma   90.00
#
_symmetry.space_group_name_H-M   'P 1'
#
loop_
_entity.id
_entity.type
_entity.pdbx_description
1 polymer ?
#
loop_
_entity_poly.entity_id
_entity_poly.type
_entity_poly.pdbx_seq_one_letter_code
_entity_poly.pdbx_strand_id
1 'polypeptide(L)'
;MITELRAVSGQSVFVPTEWRALASGLGLSPRECGIVRAVFDGASERDTAVRLGLSPHTVHTYLWRIYRKLHVQSREELLVRVFAEFRSLPKRATTSRKR
;
A
#
# COMPACT_ATOMS: atom_id res chain seq x y z
N MET A 1 3.19 13.30 -31.74
CA MET A 1 2.61 12.28 -30.86
C MET A 1 3.70 11.73 -29.96
N ILE A 2 4.00 12.43 -28.85
CA ILE A 2 4.90 11.88 -27.83
C ILE A 2 4.04 10.95 -27.00
N THR A 3 4.26 9.64 -27.12
CA THR A 3 3.61 8.64 -26.27
C THR A 3 4.00 8.95 -24.84
N GLU A 4 3.02 9.42 -24.07
CA GLU A 4 3.09 9.68 -22.64
C GLU A 4 3.73 8.45 -21.97
N LEU A 5 4.93 8.62 -21.39
CA LEU A 5 5.45 7.65 -20.43
C LEU A 5 4.42 7.61 -19.30
N ARG A 6 3.46 6.69 -19.36
CA ARG A 6 2.60 6.39 -18.22
C ARG A 6 3.54 5.93 -17.12
N ALA A 7 3.83 6.82 -16.19
CA ALA A 7 4.48 6.48 -14.94
C ALA A 7 3.71 5.27 -14.40
N VAL A 8 4.38 4.13 -14.33
CA VAL A 8 3.82 2.94 -13.69
C VAL A 8 3.62 3.34 -12.24
N SER A 9 2.38 3.64 -11.85
CA SER A 9 2.04 3.95 -10.47
C SER A 9 2.50 2.78 -9.61
N GLY A 10 3.30 2.98 -8.56
CA GLY A 10 3.68 1.85 -7.70
C GLY A 10 2.47 1.15 -7.06
N GLN A 11 1.28 1.74 -7.15
CA GLN A 11 0.00 1.08 -6.92
C GLN A 11 -0.38 -0.06 -7.84
N SER A 12 0.10 -0.08 -9.08
CA SER A 12 -0.16 -1.18 -10.02
C SER A 12 0.71 -2.41 -9.75
N VAL A 13 1.60 -2.35 -8.75
CA VAL A 13 2.32 -3.52 -8.23
C VAL A 13 1.34 -4.58 -7.71
N PHE A 14 0.20 -4.16 -7.16
CA PHE A 14 -0.85 -5.05 -6.69
C PHE A 14 -2.21 -4.67 -7.31
N VAL A 15 -3.01 -5.67 -7.68
CA VAL A 15 -4.37 -5.43 -8.17
C VAL A 15 -5.32 -5.05 -7.01
N PRO A 16 -6.49 -4.43 -7.26
CA PRO A 16 -7.39 -3.96 -6.20
C PRO A 16 -7.84 -5.02 -5.19
N THR A 17 -7.92 -6.29 -5.59
CA THR A 17 -8.25 -7.40 -4.68
C THR A 17 -7.10 -7.70 -3.72
N GLU A 18 -5.86 -7.58 -4.18
CA GLU A 18 -4.66 -7.82 -3.37
C GLU A 18 -4.48 -6.71 -2.35
N TRP A 19 -4.72 -5.45 -2.72
CA TRP A 19 -4.73 -4.33 -1.77
C TRP A 19 -5.71 -4.54 -0.61
N ARG A 20 -6.88 -5.12 -0.88
CA ARG A 20 -7.85 -5.47 0.16
C ARG A 20 -7.35 -6.59 1.07
N ALA A 21 -6.77 -7.63 0.50
CA ALA A 21 -6.20 -8.73 1.27
C ALA A 21 -5.01 -8.28 2.13
N LEU A 22 -4.11 -7.46 1.57
CA LEU A 22 -2.99 -6.83 2.26
C LEU A 22 -3.47 -5.94 3.41
N ALA A 23 -4.47 -5.09 3.17
CA ALA A 23 -5.03 -4.25 4.22
C ALA A 23 -5.59 -5.10 5.37
N SER A 24 -6.27 -6.19 5.06
CA SER A 24 -6.78 -7.13 6.07
C SER A 24 -5.65 -7.83 6.83
N GLY A 25 -4.64 -8.37 6.13
CA GLY A 25 -3.53 -9.11 6.75
C GLY A 25 -2.62 -8.23 7.62
N LEU A 26 -2.43 -6.97 7.20
CA LEU A 26 -1.69 -5.95 7.95
C LEU A 26 -2.55 -5.22 9.00
N GLY A 27 -3.84 -5.54 9.08
CA GLY A 27 -4.79 -4.88 9.98
C GLY A 27 -5.00 -3.38 9.69
N LEU A 28 -4.72 -2.90 8.48
CA LEU A 28 -4.83 -1.49 8.10
C LEU A 28 -6.29 -1.07 7.92
N SER A 29 -6.65 0.08 8.49
CA SER A 29 -7.90 0.76 8.18
C SER A 29 -7.92 1.24 6.72
N PRO A 30 -9.10 1.55 6.14
CA PRO A 30 -9.18 2.09 4.79
C PRO A 30 -8.33 3.35 4.58
N ARG A 31 -8.25 4.21 5.61
CA ARG A 31 -7.45 5.44 5.55
C ARG A 31 -5.95 5.15 5.58
N GLU A 32 -5.51 4.25 6.47
CA GLU A 32 -4.10 3.82 6.53
C GLU A 32 -3.69 3.13 5.22
N CYS A 33 -4.54 2.27 4.66
CA CYS A 33 -4.31 1.65 3.36
C CYS A 33 -4.15 2.72 2.27
N GLY A 34 -5.00 3.75 2.23
CA GLY A 34 -4.85 4.86 1.27
C GLY A 34 -3.50 5.59 1.36
N ILE A 35 -2.93 5.71 2.56
CA ILE A 35 -1.62 6.33 2.80
C ILE A 35 -0.49 5.41 2.37
N VAL A 36 -0.51 4.14 2.77
CA VAL A 36 0.44 3.12 2.29
C VAL A 36 0.42 3.07 0.77
N ARG A 37 -0.76 3.19 0.17
CA ARG A 37 -0.91 3.23 -1.27
C ARG A 37 -0.21 4.43 -1.90
N ALA A 38 -0.31 5.61 -1.30
CA ALA A 38 0.40 6.80 -1.78
C ALA A 38 1.92 6.65 -1.66
N VAL A 39 2.38 6.05 -0.56
CA VAL A 39 3.80 5.75 -0.35
C VAL A 39 4.36 4.85 -1.45
N PHE A 40 3.61 3.82 -1.86
CA PHE A 40 3.97 2.94 -2.96
C PHE A 40 4.10 3.69 -4.31
N ASP A 41 3.32 4.74 -4.55
CA ASP A 41 3.45 5.60 -5.74
C ASP A 41 4.67 6.53 -5.69
N GLY A 42 5.50 6.46 -4.65
CA GLY A 42 6.60 7.40 -4.46
C GLY A 42 6.15 8.78 -3.98
N ALA A 43 4.87 8.96 -3.63
CA ALA A 43 4.33 10.25 -3.20
C ALA A 43 5.01 10.76 -1.93
N SER A 44 5.30 12.05 -1.87
CA SER A 44 5.74 12.71 -0.64
C SER A 44 4.57 12.83 0.36
N GLU A 45 4.85 13.22 1.60
CA GLU A 45 3.77 13.52 2.57
C GLU A 45 2.85 14.64 2.07
N ARG A 46 3.40 15.63 1.35
CA ARG A 46 2.62 16.73 0.76
C ARG A 46 1.72 16.24 -0.37
N ASP A 47 2.25 15.44 -1.29
CA ASP A 47 1.46 14.89 -2.40
C ASP A 47 0.37 13.95 -1.88
N THR A 48 0.71 13.13 -0.88
CA THR A 48 -0.24 12.25 -0.18
C THR A 48 -1.35 13.07 0.49
N ALA A 49 -1.00 14.19 1.13
CA ALA A 49 -1.94 15.08 1.79
C ALA A 49 -2.93 15.68 0.78
N VAL A 50 -2.42 16.22 -0.34
CA VAL A 50 -3.26 16.74 -1.44
C VAL A 50 -4.19 15.64 -1.96
N ARG A 51 -3.64 14.45 -2.24
CA ARG A 51 -4.41 13.34 -2.82
C ARG A 51 -5.54 12.83 -1.92
N LEU A 52 -5.33 12.86 -0.60
CA LEU A 52 -6.27 12.30 0.38
C LEU A 52 -7.14 13.36 1.07
N GLY A 53 -6.98 14.63 0.74
CA GLY A 53 -7.69 15.74 1.38
C GLY A 53 -7.30 15.92 2.85
N LEU A 54 -6.01 15.80 3.16
CA LEU A 54 -5.45 15.88 4.52
C LEU A 54 -4.42 17.02 4.60
N SER A 55 -4.00 17.35 5.82
CA SER A 55 -2.79 18.17 6.02
C SER A 55 -1.52 17.29 5.96
N PRO A 56 -0.35 17.82 5.56
CA PRO A 56 0.91 17.09 5.62
C PRO A 56 1.22 16.56 7.04
N HIS A 57 0.92 17.35 8.08
CA HIS A 57 1.10 16.93 9.47
C HIS A 57 0.19 15.75 9.87
N THR A 58 -1.04 15.71 9.36
CA THR A 58 -1.94 14.57 9.53
C THR A 58 -1.37 13.32 8.84
N VAL A 59 -0.83 13.45 7.62
CA VAL A 59 -0.17 12.34 6.92
C VAL A 59 1.04 11.83 7.70
N HIS A 60 1.89 12.73 8.20
CA HIS A 60 3.02 12.38 9.06
C HIS A 60 2.59 11.56 10.28
N THR A 61 1.54 12.02 10.97
CA THR A 61 0.98 11.33 12.14
C THR A 61 0.47 9.94 11.78
N TYR A 62 -0.19 9.79 10.62
CA TYR A 62 -0.60 8.48 10.13
C TYR A 62 0.59 7.58 9.81
N LEU A 63 1.63 8.07 9.13
CA LEU A 63 2.83 7.28 8.84
C LEU A 63 3.49 6.79 10.12
N TRP A 64 3.65 7.66 11.12
CA TRP A 64 4.18 7.27 12.42
C TRP A 64 3.35 6.16 13.09
N ARG A 65 2.01 6.26 13.05
CA ARG A 65 1.12 5.21 13.59
C ARG A 65 1.23 3.91 12.80
N ILE A 66 1.29 3.99 11.47
CA ILE A 66 1.45 2.83 10.59
C ILE A 66 2.78 2.13 10.87
N TYR A 67 3.87 2.88 10.98
CA TYR A 67 5.20 2.33 11.27
C TYR A 67 5.20 1.57 12.58
N ARG A 68 4.66 2.17 13.65
CA ARG A 68 4.52 1.49 14.95
C ARG A 68 3.63 0.25 14.88
N LYS A 69 2.50 0.35 14.19
CA LYS A 69 1.53 -0.74 14.04
C LYS A 69 2.12 -1.93 13.28
N LEU A 70 2.95 -1.67 12.28
CA LEU A 70 3.56 -2.70 11.44
C LEU A 70 4.96 -3.10 11.90
N HIS A 71 5.45 -2.53 13.01
CA HIS A 71 6.78 -2.76 13.56
C HIS A 71 7.92 -2.48 12.55
N VAL A 72 7.81 -1.37 11.83
CA VAL A 72 8.82 -0.88 10.89
C VAL A 72 9.29 0.52 11.30
N GLN A 73 10.46 0.94 10.83
CA GLN A 73 11.11 2.20 11.20
C GLN A 73 11.27 3.17 10.04
N SER A 74 11.15 2.70 8.79
CA SER A 74 11.36 3.53 7.61
C SER A 74 10.32 3.31 6.52
N ARG A 75 10.36 4.20 5.53
CA ARG A 75 9.55 4.10 4.32
C ARG A 75 9.88 2.83 3.55
N GLU A 76 11.16 2.51 3.42
CA GLU A 76 11.67 1.35 2.71
C GLU A 76 11.25 0.05 3.43
N GLU A 77 11.37 0.02 4.76
CA GLU A 77 10.90 -1.12 5.56
C GLU A 77 9.38 -1.31 5.45
N LEU A 78 8.60 -0.22 5.39
CA LEU A 78 7.17 -0.32 5.10
C LEU A 78 6.90 -1.00 3.75
N LEU A 79 7.64 -0.62 2.69
CA LEU A 79 7.49 -1.26 1.37
C LEU A 79 7.82 -2.76 1.46
N VAL A 80 8.95 -3.11 2.06
CA VAL A 80 9.38 -4.51 2.23
C VAL A 80 8.36 -5.30 3.05
N ARG A 81 7.82 -4.74 4.14
CA ARG A 81 6.82 -5.39 4.99
C ARG A 81 5.52 -5.70 4.24
N VAL A 82 5.09 -4.79 3.37
CA VAL A 82 3.91 -5.01 2.50
C VAL A 82 4.17 -6.10 1.46
N PHE A 83 5.36 -6.12 0.84
CA PHE A 83 5.74 -7.22 -0.07
C PHE A 83 5.85 -8.57 0.65
N ALA A 84 6.37 -8.58 1.87
CA ALA A 84 6.44 -9.79 2.69
C ALA A 84 5.03 -10.34 2.98
N GLU A 85 4.08 -9.46 3.30
CA GLU A 85 2.67 -9.83 3.44
C GLU A 85 2.10 -10.36 2.13
N PHE A 86 2.37 -9.69 1.01
CA PHE A 86 1.88 -10.14 -0.29
C PHE A 86 2.33 -11.58 -0.59
N ARG A 87 3.58 -11.91 -0.24
CA ARG A 87 4.13 -13.26 -0.42
C ARG A 87 3.54 -14.30 0.53
N SER A 88 3.04 -13.89 1.71
CA SER A 88 2.39 -14.79 2.66
C SER A 88 0.90 -15.00 2.38
N LEU A 89 0.29 -14.13 1.54
CA LEU A 89 -1.10 -14.32 1.13
C LEU A 89 -1.30 -15.71 0.50
N PRO A 90 -2.39 -16.42 0.85
CA PRO A 90 -2.66 -17.73 0.29
C PRO A 90 -2.76 -17.61 -1.23
N LYS A 91 -1.89 -18.34 -1.95
CA LYS A 91 -2.09 -18.58 -3.38
C LYS A 91 -3.48 -19.18 -3.51
N ARG A 92 -4.38 -18.51 -4.25
CA ARG A 92 -5.75 -18.99 -4.47
C ARG A 92 -5.66 -20.49 -4.73
N ALA A 93 -6.19 -21.29 -3.81
CA ALA A 93 -6.22 -22.73 -4.01
C ALA A 93 -6.96 -22.91 -5.32
N THR A 94 -6.26 -23.37 -6.37
CA THR A 94 -6.91 -23.89 -7.55
C THR A 94 -7.81 -24.98 -7.03
N THR A 95 -9.10 -24.70 -6.91
CA THR A 95 -10.10 -25.71 -6.62
C THR A 95 -10.02 -26.68 -7.78
N SER A 96 -9.19 -27.72 -7.62
CA SER A 96 -9.24 -28.93 -8.42
C SER A 96 -10.62 -29.50 -8.15
N ARG A 97 -11.56 -29.09 -8.99
CA ARG A 97 -12.90 -29.67 -9.04
C ARG A 97 -12.70 -31.02 -9.72
N LYS A 98 -12.23 -32.00 -8.95
CA LYS A 98 -12.32 -33.41 -9.34
C LYS A 98 -13.81 -33.71 -9.55
N ARG A 99 -14.19 -33.91 -10.80
CA ARG A 99 -15.30 -34.75 -11.21
C ARG A 99 -14.82 -35.59 -12.38
#